data_AF-A0A4Q2D5H0-F1
#
_entry.id   AF-A0A4Q2D5H0-F1
#
_cell.length_a   1.000
_cell.length_b   1.000
_cell.length_c   1.000
_cell.angle_alpha   90.00
_cell.angle_beta   90.00
_cell.angle_gamma   90.00
#
_symmetry.space_group_name_H-M   'P 1'
#
loop_
_entity.id
_entity.type
_entity.pdbx_description
1 polymer ?
#
loop_
_entity_poly.entity_id
_entity_poly.type
_entity_poly.pdbx_seq_one_letter_code
_entity_poly.pdbx_strand_id
1 'polypeptide(L)'
;MSDAQEINYDYLGHVSARGWYANSSVTLVEVGIHLFMAIYGLSVFLETPKHFRKGRLPYIVVSFIITILTALSASLDGVWIFQHLFQATSGESFYDALLADDDSSWGRVLSLVAFTVVIFIGDALLVRQRSLSVITNLQI
;
A
#
# COMPACT_ATOMS: atom_id res chain seq x y z
N MET A 1 37.28 -28.08 10.67
CA MET A 1 36.10 -27.88 11.53
C MET A 1 35.54 -26.54 11.15
N SER A 2 34.40 -26.53 10.46
CA SER A 2 33.71 -25.30 10.06
C SER A 2 33.09 -24.73 11.32
N ASP A 3 33.54 -23.56 11.75
CA ASP A 3 32.81 -22.76 12.74
C ASP A 3 31.43 -22.51 12.14
N ALA A 4 30.44 -23.27 12.62
CA ALA A 4 29.05 -23.02 12.29
C ALA A 4 28.75 -21.64 12.88
N GLN A 5 28.71 -20.63 12.02
CA GLN A 5 28.43 -19.25 12.39
C GLN A 5 27.05 -19.23 13.04
N GLU A 6 27.05 -19.17 14.38
CA GLU A 6 25.82 -19.10 15.17
C GLU A 6 25.08 -17.83 14.75
N ILE A 7 23.90 -18.02 14.15
CA ILE A 7 23.10 -16.91 13.65
C ILE A 7 22.62 -16.12 14.86
N ASN A 8 23.05 -14.86 14.98
CA ASN A 8 22.60 -13.99 16.06
C ASN A 8 21.18 -13.48 15.74
N TYR A 9 20.18 -14.22 16.23
CA TYR A 9 18.76 -13.91 16.03
C TYR A 9 18.34 -12.57 16.65
N ASP A 10 18.98 -12.15 17.74
CA ASP A 10 18.70 -10.86 18.37
C ASP A 10 19.08 -9.68 17.45
N TYR A 11 20.26 -9.75 16.83
CA TYR A 11 20.67 -8.78 15.83
C TYR A 11 19.74 -8.75 14.61
N LEU A 12 19.36 -9.93 14.09
CA LEU A 12 18.42 -10.03 12.96
C LEU A 12 17.04 -9.47 13.29
N GLY A 13 16.52 -9.75 14.49
CA GLY A 13 15.25 -9.22 14.96
C GLY A 13 15.26 -7.69 15.04
N HIS A 14 16.33 -7.10 15.59
CA HIS A 14 16.49 -5.65 15.65
C HIS A 14 16.57 -4.97 14.28
N VAL A 15 17.35 -5.54 13.35
CA VAL A 15 17.45 -5.00 11.98
C VAL A 15 16.10 -5.10 11.27
N SER A 16 15.42 -6.23 11.40
CA SER A 16 14.11 -6.46 10.80
C SER A 16 13.07 -5.49 11.35
N ALA A 17 12.96 -5.35 12.68
CA ALA A 17 12.02 -4.43 13.32
C ALA A 17 12.20 -2.98 12.84
N ARG A 18 13.45 -2.51 12.69
CA ARG A 18 13.76 -1.19 12.12
C ARG A 18 13.31 -1.07 10.66
N GLY A 19 13.56 -2.10 9.86
CA GLY A 19 13.14 -2.15 8.46
C GLY A 19 11.61 -2.06 8.30
N TRP A 20 10.88 -2.84 9.07
CA TRP A 20 9.41 -2.85 9.07
C TRP A 20 8.83 -1.51 9.53
N TYR A 21 9.36 -0.93 10.61
CA TYR A 21 8.92 0.38 11.09
C TYR A 21 9.18 1.50 10.07
N ALA A 22 10.35 1.49 9.44
CA ALA A 22 10.68 2.44 8.37
C ALA A 22 9.75 2.28 7.17
N ASN A 23 9.47 1.05 6.75
CA ASN A 23 8.53 0.75 5.67
C ASN A 23 7.13 1.29 5.99
N SER A 24 6.60 1.01 7.19
CA SER A 24 5.30 1.51 7.63
C SER A 24 5.23 3.04 7.62
N SER A 25 6.30 3.72 8.05
CA SER A 25 6.38 5.18 8.03
C SER A 25 6.33 5.74 6.60
N VAL A 26 7.04 5.12 5.66
CA VAL A 26 7.03 5.50 4.24
C VAL A 26 5.64 5.29 3.64
N THR A 27 4.99 4.17 3.92
CA THR A 27 3.63 3.89 3.43
C THR A 27 2.62 4.91 3.96
N LEU A 28 2.72 5.35 5.21
CA LEU A 28 1.84 6.41 5.75
C LEU A 28 2.03 7.75 5.03
N VAL A 29 3.27 8.10 4.66
CA VAL A 29 3.55 9.29 3.84
C VAL A 29 2.93 9.15 2.45
N GLU A 30 3.05 7.99 1.82
CA GLU A 30 2.44 7.68 0.53
C GLU A 30 0.91 7.85 0.57
N VAL A 31 0.26 7.33 1.62
CA VAL A 31 -1.19 7.53 1.85
C VAL A 31 -1.54 9.01 1.93
N GLY A 32 -0.73 9.81 2.62
CA GLY A 32 -0.91 11.27 2.68
C GLY A 32 -0.83 11.94 1.31
N ILE A 33 0.10 11.50 0.47
CA ILE A 33 0.22 11.99 -0.92
C ILE A 33 -1.01 11.59 -1.74
N HIS A 34 -1.48 10.34 -1.65
CA HIS A 34 -2.69 9.89 -2.34
C HIS A 34 -3.93 10.69 -1.93
N LEU A 35 -4.07 10.95 -0.64
CA LEU A 35 -5.17 11.77 -0.12
C LEU A 35 -5.12 13.20 -0.65
N PHE A 36 -3.94 13.83 -0.62
CA PHE A 36 -3.75 15.17 -1.16
C PHE A 36 -4.08 15.22 -2.66
N MET A 37 -3.60 14.26 -3.43
CA MET A 37 -3.85 14.14 -4.87
C MET A 37 -5.34 13.93 -5.18
N ALA A 38 -6.05 13.10 -4.41
CA ALA A 38 -7.48 12.87 -4.58
C ALA A 38 -8.31 14.14 -4.28
N ILE A 39 -7.98 14.86 -3.20
CA ILE A 39 -8.63 16.12 -2.85
C ILE A 39 -8.35 17.19 -3.90
N TYR A 40 -7.10 17.30 -4.36
CA TYR A 40 -6.72 18.24 -5.41
C TYR A 40 -7.48 17.95 -6.71
N GLY A 41 -7.52 16.69 -7.14
CA GLY A 41 -8.28 16.27 -8.33
C GLY A 41 -9.78 16.58 -8.22
N LEU A 42 -10.35 16.41 -7.02
CA LEU A 42 -11.73 16.80 -6.74
C LEU A 42 -11.93 18.32 -6.84
N SER A 43 -11.03 19.12 -6.27
CA SER A 43 -11.09 20.59 -6.34
C SER A 43 -11.12 21.07 -7.79
N VAL A 44 -10.17 20.60 -8.61
CA VAL A 44 -10.07 20.95 -10.03
C VAL A 44 -11.33 20.54 -10.81
N PHE A 45 -11.93 19.40 -10.48
CA PHE A 45 -13.18 18.96 -11.10
C PHE A 45 -14.37 19.85 -10.73
N LEU A 46 -14.42 20.33 -9.48
CA LEU A 46 -15.47 21.24 -9.02
C LEU A 46 -15.32 22.65 -9.62
N GLU A 47 -14.09 23.08 -9.93
CA GLU A 47 -13.81 24.35 -10.62
C GLU A 47 -14.14 24.28 -12.13
N THR A 48 -13.96 23.11 -12.75
CA THR A 48 -14.22 22.90 -14.19
C THR A 48 -15.69 23.20 -14.53
N PRO A 49 -16.04 23.95 -15.60
CA PRO A 49 -17.44 24.17 -15.99
C PRO A 49 -18.21 22.86 -16.29
N LYS A 50 -19.52 22.80 -15.99
CA LYS A 50 -20.34 21.56 -16.12
C LYS A 50 -20.25 20.88 -17.49
N HIS A 51 -20.14 21.65 -18.58
CA HIS A 51 -20.05 21.11 -19.94
C HIS A 51 -18.72 20.36 -20.21
N PHE A 52 -17.65 20.68 -19.47
CA PHE A 52 -16.35 20.01 -19.54
C PHE A 52 -16.16 18.88 -18.52
N ARG A 53 -17.12 18.65 -17.60
CA ARG A 53 -17.02 17.59 -16.57
C ARG A 53 -17.37 16.19 -17.08
N LYS A 54 -18.06 16.09 -18.22
CA LYS A 54 -18.56 14.79 -18.73
C LYS A 54 -17.41 13.81 -18.94
N GLY A 55 -17.53 12.62 -18.35
CA GLY A 55 -16.54 11.55 -18.45
C GLY A 55 -15.41 11.58 -17.42
N ARG A 56 -15.25 12.66 -16.62
CA ARG A 56 -14.18 12.74 -15.60
C ARG A 56 -14.55 12.18 -14.23
N LEU A 57 -15.85 12.08 -13.93
CA LEU A 57 -16.36 11.60 -12.64
C LEU A 57 -15.85 10.20 -12.26
N PRO A 58 -15.82 9.19 -13.16
CA PRO A 58 -15.33 7.86 -12.81
C PRO A 58 -13.88 7.86 -12.32
N TYR A 59 -13.02 8.72 -12.89
CA TYR A 59 -11.62 8.81 -12.48
C TYR A 59 -11.45 9.29 -11.04
N ILE A 60 -12.29 10.26 -10.63
CA ILE A 60 -12.27 10.79 -9.27
C ILE A 60 -12.76 9.75 -8.28
N VAL A 61 -13.85 9.04 -8.62
CA VAL A 61 -14.36 7.95 -7.79
C VAL A 61 -13.29 6.87 -7.61
N VAL A 62 -12.62 6.47 -8.69
CA VAL A 62 -11.52 5.50 -8.64
C VAL A 62 -10.35 6.01 -7.78
N SER A 63 -9.96 7.29 -7.89
CA SER A 63 -8.87 7.82 -7.06
C SER A 63 -9.20 7.81 -5.56
N PHE A 64 -10.46 8.07 -5.19
CA PHE A 64 -10.90 7.95 -3.80
C PHE A 64 -10.93 6.50 -3.33
N ILE A 65 -11.38 5.56 -4.16
CA ILE A 65 -11.37 4.13 -3.84
C ILE A 65 -9.94 3.65 -3.57
N ILE A 66 -9.00 3.98 -4.45
CA ILE A 66 -7.58 3.64 -4.27
C ILE A 66 -7.07 4.24 -2.97
N THR A 67 -7.31 5.54 -2.74
CA THR A 67 -6.86 6.22 -1.51
C THR A 67 -7.38 5.54 -0.25
N ILE A 68 -8.66 5.18 -0.22
CA ILE A 68 -9.28 4.50 0.94
C ILE A 68 -8.69 3.11 1.15
N LEU A 69 -8.51 2.33 0.08
CA LEU A 69 -7.94 0.99 0.17
C LEU A 69 -6.49 1.02 0.63
N THR A 70 -5.67 1.92 0.09
CA THR A 70 -4.28 2.10 0.51
C THR A 70 -4.20 2.59 1.96
N ALA A 71 -5.05 3.54 2.37
CA ALA A 71 -5.10 4.02 3.75
C ALA A 71 -5.49 2.92 4.74
N LEU A 72 -6.47 2.08 4.37
CA LEU A 72 -6.92 0.95 5.19
C LEU A 72 -5.81 -0.09 5.33
N SER A 73 -5.18 -0.49 4.23
CA SER A 73 -4.05 -1.43 4.23
C SER A 73 -2.89 -0.91 5.09
N ALA A 74 -2.45 0.34 4.88
CA ALA A 74 -1.37 0.95 5.66
C ALA A 74 -1.70 1.04 7.17
N SER A 75 -2.97 1.32 7.50
CA SER A 75 -3.40 1.40 8.90
C SER A 75 -3.40 0.02 9.57
N LEU A 76 -3.87 -1.02 8.88
CA LEU A 76 -3.85 -2.39 9.39
C LEU A 76 -2.43 -2.89 9.60
N ASP A 77 -1.56 -2.68 8.62
CA ASP A 77 -0.14 -3.05 8.71
C ASP A 77 0.54 -2.27 9.85
N GLY A 78 0.26 -0.98 9.99
CA GLY A 78 0.78 -0.14 11.06
C GLY A 78 0.37 -0.61 12.45
N VAL A 79 -0.90 -0.98 12.64
CA VAL A 79 -1.39 -1.54 13.92
C VAL A 79 -0.70 -2.87 14.23
N TRP A 80 -0.59 -3.76 13.24
CA TRP A 80 0.05 -5.06 13.41
C TRP A 80 1.53 -4.90 13.78
N ILE A 81 2.28 -4.06 13.07
CA ILE A 81 3.69 -3.74 13.36
C ILE A 81 3.82 -3.13 14.77
N PHE A 82 2.96 -2.17 15.11
CA PHE A 82 2.99 -1.51 16.41
C PHE A 82 2.77 -2.50 17.57
N GLN A 83 1.80 -3.41 17.44
CA GLN A 83 1.54 -4.43 18.46
C GLN A 83 2.75 -5.35 18.67
N HIS A 84 3.38 -5.81 17.59
CA HIS A 84 4.56 -6.67 17.65
C HIS A 84 5.76 -5.95 18.27
N LEU A 85 6.02 -4.70 17.87
CA LEU A 85 7.08 -3.87 18.45
C LEU A 85 6.83 -3.56 19.94
N PHE A 86 5.58 -3.36 20.34
CA PHE A 86 5.24 -3.03 21.73
C PHE A 86 5.32 -4.24 22.67
N GLN A 87 5.00 -5.44 22.18
CA GLN A 87 5.05 -6.68 22.97
C GLN A 87 6.46 -7.31 22.99
N ALA A 88 7.30 -7.01 22.00
CA ALA A 88 8.67 -7.52 21.95
C ALA A 88 9.54 -6.93 23.06
N THR A 89 10.22 -7.79 23.81
CA THR A 89 11.17 -7.41 24.88
C THR A 89 12.62 -7.62 24.46
N SER A 90 12.86 -8.45 23.44
CA SER A 90 14.15 -8.71 22.79
C SER A 90 13.99 -8.86 21.27
N GLY A 91 15.07 -8.76 20.50
CA GLY A 91 15.04 -9.01 19.05
C GLY A 91 14.63 -10.44 18.72
N GLU A 92 15.05 -11.40 19.53
CA GLU A 92 14.64 -12.81 19.42
C GLU A 92 13.14 -12.97 19.61
N SER A 93 12.54 -12.36 20.64
CA SER A 93 11.08 -12.43 20.86
C SER A 93 10.26 -11.81 19.72
N PHE A 94 10.80 -10.77 19.07
CA PHE A 94 10.18 -10.18 17.89
C PHE A 94 10.23 -11.13 16.69
N TYR A 95 11.37 -11.80 16.49
CA TYR A 95 11.57 -12.76 15.41
C TYR A 95 10.71 -14.01 15.59
N ASP A 96 10.61 -14.50 16.82
CA ASP A 96 9.75 -15.63 17.16
C ASP A 96 8.27 -15.26 17.00
N ALA A 97 7.84 -14.07 17.43
CA ALA A 97 6.48 -13.60 17.19
C ALA A 97 6.18 -13.49 15.69
N LEU A 98 7.14 -13.02 14.89
CA LEU A 98 7.00 -12.93 13.44
C LEU A 98 6.82 -14.30 12.77
N LEU A 99 7.52 -15.32 13.27
CA LEU A 99 7.42 -16.69 12.75
C LEU A 99 6.24 -17.47 13.31
N ALA A 100 5.83 -17.17 14.54
CA ALA A 100 4.73 -17.84 15.24
C ALA A 100 3.36 -17.23 14.94
N ASP A 101 3.30 -16.04 14.31
CA ASP A 101 2.04 -15.47 13.83
C ASP A 101 1.55 -16.28 12.62
N ASP A 102 0.83 -17.36 12.96
CA ASP A 102 0.26 -18.37 12.07
C ASP A 102 -0.81 -17.74 11.18
N ASP A 103 -0.37 -17.11 10.08
CA ASP A 103 -0.97 -16.83 8.75
C ASP A 103 -2.49 -16.51 8.61
N SER A 104 -3.21 -16.34 9.71
CA SER A 104 -4.68 -16.26 9.79
C SER A 104 -5.18 -14.93 10.36
N SER A 105 -4.29 -13.95 10.55
CA SER A 105 -4.72 -12.61 10.89
C SER A 105 -5.49 -12.04 9.69
N TRP A 106 -6.82 -12.01 9.83
CA TRP A 106 -7.76 -11.50 8.83
C TRP A 106 -7.36 -10.10 8.30
N GLY A 107 -6.67 -9.30 9.11
CA GLY A 107 -6.11 -8.01 8.73
C GLY A 107 -5.07 -8.11 7.61
N ARG A 108 -4.20 -9.13 7.65
CA ARG A 108 -3.18 -9.37 6.61
C ARG A 108 -3.82 -9.82 5.30
N VAL A 109 -4.83 -10.69 5.37
CA VAL A 109 -5.63 -11.09 4.20
C VAL A 109 -6.32 -9.87 3.60
N LEU A 110 -6.94 -9.02 4.43
CA LEU A 110 -7.63 -7.82 3.96
C LEU A 110 -6.65 -6.81 3.33
N SER A 111 -5.47 -6.63 3.92
CA SER A 111 -4.39 -5.78 3.38
C SER A 111 -3.92 -6.30 2.01
N LEU A 112 -3.66 -7.60 1.89
CA LEU A 112 -3.27 -8.25 0.61
C LEU A 112 -4.35 -8.14 -0.46
N VAL A 113 -5.62 -8.35 -0.10
CA VAL A 113 -6.75 -8.23 -1.02
C VAL A 113 -6.89 -6.77 -1.49
N ALA A 114 -6.83 -5.82 -0.57
CA ALA A 114 -6.89 -4.38 -0.90
C ALA A 114 -5.77 -3.98 -1.86
N PHE A 115 -4.54 -4.41 -1.58
CA PHE A 115 -3.39 -4.15 -2.45
C PHE A 115 -3.54 -4.78 -3.84
N THR A 116 -4.00 -6.03 -3.89
CA THR A 116 -4.27 -6.73 -5.16
C THR A 116 -5.32 -6.02 -6.00
N VAL A 117 -6.39 -5.52 -5.36
CA VAL A 117 -7.42 -4.75 -6.05
C VAL A 117 -6.86 -3.46 -6.63
N VAL A 118 -5.99 -2.75 -5.89
CA VAL A 118 -5.32 -1.54 -6.40
C VAL A 118 -4.45 -1.84 -7.61
N ILE A 119 -3.65 -2.92 -7.57
CA ILE A 119 -2.84 -3.37 -8.72
C ILE A 119 -3.74 -3.66 -9.92
N PHE A 120 -4.81 -4.42 -9.72
CA PHE A 120 -5.73 -4.79 -10.80
C PHE A 120 -6.39 -3.56 -11.44
N ILE A 121 -6.76 -2.56 -10.64
CA ILE A 121 -7.27 -1.27 -11.14
C ILE A 121 -6.19 -0.54 -11.95
N GLY A 122 -4.95 -0.50 -11.45
CA GLY A 122 -3.81 0.11 -12.14
C GLY A 122 -3.57 -0.52 -13.52
N ASP A 123 -3.53 -1.85 -13.57
CA ASP A 123 -3.34 -2.59 -14.82
C ASP A 123 -4.49 -2.38 -15.80
N ALA A 124 -5.74 -2.39 -15.32
CA ALA A 124 -6.90 -2.12 -16.16
C ALA A 124 -6.86 -0.70 -16.78
N LEU A 125 -6.35 0.29 -16.03
CA LEU A 125 -6.17 1.65 -16.53
C LEU A 125 -5.08 1.73 -17.60
N LEU A 126 -3.94 1.03 -17.42
CA LEU A 126 -2.85 0.99 -18.41
C LEU A 126 -3.29 0.37 -19.74
N VAL A 127 -4.06 -0.74 -19.68
CA VAL A 127 -4.60 -1.40 -20.87
C VAL A 127 -5.57 -0.48 -21.62
N ARG A 128 -6.45 0.22 -20.89
CA ARG A 128 -7.39 1.17 -21.49
C ARG A 128 -6.67 2.32 -22.20
N GLN A 129 -5.63 2.85 -21.59
CA GLN A 129 -4.87 3.96 -22.16
C GLN A 129 -4.09 3.54 -23.41
N ARG A 130 -3.48 2.34 -23.40
CA ARG A 130 -2.75 1.80 -24.55
C ARG A 130 -3.68 1.53 -25.74
N SER A 131 -4.86 0.97 -25.49
CA SER A 131 -5.84 0.68 -26.54
C SER A 131 -6.32 1.97 -27.23
N LEU A 132 -6.52 3.05 -26.48
CA LEU A 132 -6.94 4.34 -27.05
C LEU A 132 -5.86 4.93 -27.98
N SER A 133 -4.59 4.90 -27.57
CA SER A 133 -3.46 5.46 -28.35
C SER A 133 -3.22 4.75 -29.67
N VAL A 134 -3.46 3.44 -29.74
CA VAL A 134 -3.32 2.66 -31.00
C VAL A 134 -4.41 3.04 -32.00
N ILE A 135 -5.64 3.26 -31.54
CA ILE A 135 -6.75 3.67 -32.40
C ILE A 135 -6.51 5.07 -32.99
N THR A 136 -5.92 5.99 -32.20
CA THR A 136 -5.64 7.36 -32.68
C THR A 136 -4.53 7.39 -33.74
N ASN A 137 -3.53 6.50 -33.65
CA ASN A 137 -2.45 6.40 -34.65
C ASN A 137 -2.89 5.73 -35.97
N LEU A 138 -4.02 5.03 -36.01
CA LEU A 138 -4.53 4.39 -37.23
C LEU A 138 -5.45 5.30 -38.06
N GLN A 139 -5.76 6.50 -37.57
CA GLN A 139 -6.62 7.48 -38.27
C GLN A 139 -5.83 8.65 -38.89
N ILE A 140 -4.49 8.59 -38.87
CA ILE A 140 -3.57 9.53 -39.52
C ILE A 140 -2.82 8.78 -40.62
#